data_AF-A0A0C9X713-F1
#
_entry.id   AF-A0A0C9X713-F1
#
_cell.length_a   1.000
_cell.length_b   1.000
_cell.length_c   1.000
_cell.angle_alpha   90.00
_cell.angle_beta   90.00
_cell.angle_gamma   90.00
#
_symmetry.space_group_name_H-M   'P 1'
#
loop_
_entity.id
_entity.type
_entity.pdbx_description
1 polymer ?
#
loop_
_entity_poly.entity_id
_entity_poly.type
_entity_poly.pdbx_seq_one_letter_code
_entity_poly.pdbx_strand_id
1 'polypeptide(L)'
;LVDSYHYTTHKATDELCRTWCNPAPTDGSAPNLVIPAVDKFGNDCFQRAFNTQACEQLNSWLGGFESILKRMTPANFDWFLHSMLFYHSSFVLKKQDVKRRRAENREINDESEDDGGVEFGEE
;
A
#
# COMPACT_ATOMS: atom_id res chain seq x y z
N LEU A 1 5.16 6.06 -14.00
CA LEU A 1 5.69 5.32 -12.83
C LEU A 1 7.15 5.68 -12.73
N VAL A 2 7.54 6.46 -11.71
CA VAL A 2 8.95 6.75 -11.45
C VAL A 2 9.43 5.64 -10.52
N ASP A 3 10.20 4.69 -11.06
CA ASP A 3 10.85 3.66 -10.28
C ASP A 3 12.34 4.01 -10.11
N SER A 4 13.00 3.39 -9.14
CA SER A 4 14.46 3.54 -8.94
C SER A 4 15.24 3.08 -10.19
N TYR A 5 14.64 2.23 -11.03
CA TYR A 5 15.21 1.82 -12.31
C TYR A 5 15.38 3.00 -13.27
N HIS A 6 14.40 3.91 -13.37
CA HIS A 6 14.47 5.14 -14.16
C HIS A 6 15.68 5.99 -13.76
N TYR A 7 15.94 6.15 -12.46
CA TYR A 7 17.12 6.88 -11.99
C TYR A 7 18.44 6.16 -12.36
N THR A 8 18.49 4.83 -12.29
CA THR A 8 19.71 4.05 -12.61
C THR A 8 20.02 3.94 -14.10
N THR A 9 19.04 4.15 -14.98
CA THR A 9 19.22 4.03 -16.44
C THR A 9 19.57 5.35 -17.13
N HIS A 10 19.34 6.49 -16.47
CA HIS A 10 19.78 7.79 -16.96
C HIS A 10 21.25 8.06 -16.64
N LYS A 11 21.89 8.95 -17.41
CA LYS A 11 23.28 9.36 -17.14
C LYS A 11 23.35 10.11 -15.81
N ALA A 12 24.39 9.83 -15.02
CA ALA A 12 24.64 10.52 -13.75
C ALA A 12 24.91 12.04 -13.87
N THR A 13 24.99 12.56 -15.09
CA THR A 13 25.13 14.00 -15.40
C THR A 13 23.81 14.66 -15.82
N ASP A 14 22.71 13.90 -15.93
CA ASP A 14 21.39 14.44 -16.26
C ASP A 14 20.83 15.20 -15.04
N GLU A 15 20.96 16.52 -15.06
CA GLU A 15 20.52 17.39 -13.97
C GLU A 15 19.01 17.27 -13.69
N LEU A 16 18.20 17.11 -14.74
CA LEU A 16 16.75 16.98 -14.59
C LEU A 16 16.41 15.68 -13.83
N CYS A 17 17.00 14.56 -14.23
CA CYS A 17 16.81 13.28 -13.55
C CYS A 17 17.36 13.30 -12.11
N ARG A 18 18.48 13.99 -11.86
CA ARG A 18 19.04 14.14 -10.51
C ARG A 18 18.18 14.95 -9.58
N THR A 19 17.58 16.03 -10.07
CA THR A 19 16.73 16.90 -9.25
C THR A 19 15.39 16.25 -8.95
N TRP A 20 14.80 15.54 -9.91
CA TRP A 20 13.40 15.11 -9.82
C TRP A 20 13.19 13.59 -9.66
N CYS A 21 14.20 12.77 -9.94
CA CYS A 21 14.07 11.32 -9.95
C CYS A 21 15.04 10.61 -9.00
N ASN A 22 15.88 11.33 -8.25
CA ASN A 22 16.75 10.73 -7.23
C ASN A 22 15.89 10.18 -6.07
N PRO A 23 15.86 8.85 -5.84
CA PRO A 23 15.01 8.28 -4.80
C PRO A 23 15.60 8.39 -3.40
N ALA A 24 16.86 8.82 -3.24
CA ALA A 24 17.65 8.70 -2.02
C ALA A 24 17.94 9.96 -1.17
N PRO A 25 17.59 11.21 -1.55
CA PRO A 25 18.01 12.35 -0.74
C PRO A 25 17.28 12.35 0.61
N THR A 26 18.03 12.16 1.68
CA THR A 26 17.62 12.28 3.09
C THR A 26 18.24 13.51 3.74
N ASP A 27 18.70 14.44 2.91
CA ASP A 27 19.43 15.66 3.26
C ASP A 27 18.59 16.93 2.98
N GLY A 28 17.30 16.78 2.69
CA GLY A 28 16.41 17.89 2.38
C GLY A 28 16.53 18.44 0.95
N SER A 29 17.43 17.90 0.12
CA SER A 29 17.64 18.40 -1.26
C SER A 29 16.46 18.15 -2.21
N ALA A 30 15.54 17.26 -1.85
CA ALA A 30 14.27 17.04 -2.54
C ALA A 30 13.08 17.40 -1.63
N PRO A 31 12.71 18.68 -1.49
CA PRO A 31 11.63 19.12 -0.59
C PRO A 31 10.26 18.51 -0.93
N ASN A 32 10.09 18.00 -2.15
CA ASN A 32 8.87 17.30 -2.57
C ASN A 32 8.82 15.83 -2.11
N LEU A 33 9.95 15.26 -1.67
CA LEU A 33 10.08 13.85 -1.32
C LEU A 33 10.44 13.63 0.16
N VAL A 34 11.05 14.63 0.81
CA VAL A 34 11.43 14.59 2.22
C VAL A 34 10.99 15.84 2.97
N ILE A 35 10.54 15.65 4.22
CA ILE A 35 10.14 16.71 5.15
C ILE A 35 11.02 16.67 6.39
N PRO A 36 11.30 17.83 7.03
CA PRO A 36 11.96 17.86 8.33
C PRO A 36 11.16 17.05 9.36
N ALA A 37 11.88 16.31 10.20
CA ALA A 37 11.33 15.47 11.25
C ALA A 37 12.32 15.37 12.42
N VAL A 38 11.84 14.83 13.54
CA VAL A 38 12.67 14.58 14.71
C VAL A 38 12.78 13.07 14.90
N ASP A 39 13.99 12.56 15.03
CA ASP A 39 14.21 11.14 15.25
C ASP A 39 13.79 10.71 16.67
N LYS A 40 13.83 9.41 16.94
CA LYS A 40 13.52 8.83 18.27
C LYS A 40 14.45 9.30 19.39
N PHE A 41 15.57 9.95 19.06
CA PHE A 41 16.56 10.47 19.99
C PHE A 41 16.49 11.99 20.15
N GLY A 42 15.56 12.67 19.47
CA GLY A 42 15.37 14.12 19.57
C GLY A 42 16.24 14.94 18.60
N ASN A 43 16.92 14.31 17.63
CA ASN A 43 17.73 15.02 16.65
C ASN A 43 16.92 15.39 15.41
N ASP A 44 17.23 16.55 14.82
CA ASP A 44 16.70 16.95 13.53
C ASP A 44 17.16 15.96 12.45
N CYS A 45 16.19 15.41 11.72
CA CYS A 45 16.41 14.56 10.57
C CYS A 45 15.43 14.90 9.45
N PHE A 46 15.61 14.29 8.28
CA PHE A 46 14.64 14.37 7.20
C PHE A 46 14.02 12.99 6.99
N GLN A 47 12.69 12.93 7.01
CA GLN A 47 11.94 11.72 6.73
C GLN A 47 11.23 11.83 5.38
N ARG A 48 10.91 10.70 4.76
CA ARG A 48 10.14 10.70 3.52
C ARG A 48 8.74 11.29 3.75
N ALA A 49 8.30 12.14 2.83
CA ALA A 49 6.97 12.75 2.86
C ALA A 49 5.85 11.74 2.61
N PHE A 50 6.17 10.57 2.04
CA PHE A 50 5.23 9.52 1.70
C PHE A 50 5.79 8.14 2.04
N ASN A 51 4.89 7.17 2.21
CA ASN A 51 5.24 5.78 2.47
C ASN A 51 5.67 5.10 1.17
N THR A 52 6.99 4.90 0.99
CA THR A 52 7.55 4.27 -0.22
C THR A 52 7.07 2.85 -0.44
N GLN A 53 6.90 2.05 0.62
CA GLN A 53 6.39 0.68 0.48
C GLN A 53 4.95 0.67 -0.03
N ALA A 54 4.11 1.58 0.47
CA ALA A 54 2.75 1.73 -0.02
C ALA A 54 2.72 2.15 -1.49
N CYS A 55 3.63 3.05 -1.90
CA CYS A 55 3.78 3.45 -3.31
C CYS A 55 4.23 2.27 -4.19
N GLU A 56 5.18 1.45 -3.75
CA GLU A 56 5.64 0.26 -4.49
C GLU A 56 4.52 -0.78 -4.67
N GLN A 57 3.73 -1.03 -3.62
CA GLN A 57 2.58 -1.92 -3.70
C GLN A 57 1.51 -1.38 -4.66
N LEU A 58 1.22 -0.07 -4.59
CA LEU A 58 0.29 0.58 -5.51
C LEU A 58 0.78 0.48 -6.95
N ASN A 59 2.05 0.77 -7.19
CA ASN A 59 2.67 0.68 -8.51
C ASN A 59 2.61 -0.74 -9.08
N SER A 60 2.86 -1.74 -8.25
CA SER A 60 2.73 -3.16 -8.63
C SER A 60 1.28 -3.51 -9.02
N TRP A 61 0.30 -2.99 -8.26
CA TRP A 61 -1.12 -3.18 -8.59
C TRP A 61 -1.52 -2.49 -9.90
N LEU A 62 -0.99 -1.29 -10.15
CA LEU A 62 -1.21 -0.55 -11.39
C LEU A 62 -0.55 -1.19 -12.62
N GLY A 63 0.41 -2.11 -12.44
CA GLY A 63 1.08 -2.81 -13.53
C GLY A 63 0.11 -3.50 -14.50
N GLY A 64 -1.02 -4.03 -14.01
CA GLY A 64 -2.06 -4.61 -14.86
C GLY A 64 -2.78 -3.62 -15.77
N PHE A 65 -2.68 -2.32 -15.49
CA PHE A 65 -3.30 -1.23 -16.25
C PHE A 65 -2.28 -0.43 -17.06
N GLU A 66 -1.01 -0.84 -17.10
CA GLU A 66 0.08 -0.04 -17.66
C GLU A 66 -0.18 0.43 -19.10
N SER A 67 -0.77 -0.43 -19.95
CA SER A 67 -1.03 -0.13 -21.36
C SER A 67 -2.03 1.02 -21.58
N ILE A 68 -3.03 1.16 -20.71
CA ILE A 68 -4.01 2.26 -20.78
C ILE A 68 -3.47 3.51 -20.09
N LEU A 69 -2.78 3.34 -18.95
CA LEU A 69 -2.22 4.46 -18.17
C LEU A 69 -1.18 5.25 -18.96
N LYS A 70 -0.33 4.58 -19.74
CA LYS A 70 0.69 5.22 -20.59
C LYS A 70 0.13 6.17 -21.64
N ARG A 71 -1.17 6.07 -21.97
CA ARG A 71 -1.83 6.87 -23.02
C ARG A 71 -2.74 7.96 -22.45
N MET A 72 -2.89 8.04 -21.13
CA MET A 72 -3.77 9.01 -20.48
C MET A 72 -3.12 10.39 -20.35
N THR A 73 -3.94 11.43 -20.43
CA THR A 73 -3.54 12.77 -19.95
C THR A 73 -3.41 12.76 -18.43
N PRO A 74 -2.64 13.66 -17.82
CA PRO A 74 -2.53 13.76 -16.36
C PRO A 74 -3.89 13.86 -15.65
N ALA A 75 -4.81 14.68 -16.17
CA ALA A 75 -6.16 14.82 -15.60
C ALA A 75 -6.97 13.51 -15.64
N ASN A 76 -6.87 12.75 -16.73
CA ASN A 76 -7.55 11.45 -16.84
C ASN A 76 -6.91 10.39 -15.93
N PHE A 77 -5.58 10.45 -15.77
CA PHE A 77 -4.85 9.58 -14.86
C PHE A 77 -5.29 9.84 -13.41
N ASP A 78 -5.39 11.09 -12.98
CA ASP A 78 -5.83 11.46 -11.63
C ASP A 78 -7.26 10.96 -11.34
N TRP A 79 -8.19 11.20 -12.28
CA TRP A 79 -9.57 10.71 -12.15
C TRP A 79 -9.64 9.18 -12.11
N PHE A 80 -8.86 8.51 -12.96
CA PHE A 80 -8.77 7.05 -12.98
C PHE A 80 -8.27 6.51 -11.64
N LEU A 81 -7.16 7.06 -11.13
CA LEU A 81 -6.56 6.64 -9.87
C LEU A 81 -7.55 6.78 -8.72
N HIS A 82 -8.23 7.93 -8.65
CA HIS A 82 -9.22 8.21 -7.60
C HIS A 82 -10.38 7.20 -7.64
N SER A 83 -10.94 6.98 -8.84
CA SER A 83 -12.07 6.06 -9.04
C SER A 83 -11.68 4.61 -8.73
N MET A 84 -10.52 4.16 -9.24
CA MET A 84 -10.07 2.79 -9.07
C MET A 84 -9.70 2.46 -7.62
N LEU A 85 -9.07 3.39 -6.91
CA LEU A 85 -8.79 3.24 -5.48
C LEU A 85 -10.09 3.15 -4.68
N PHE A 86 -11.07 4.02 -4.94
CA PHE A 86 -12.36 3.99 -4.27
C PHE A 86 -13.08 2.64 -4.45
N TYR A 87 -13.14 2.13 -5.69
CA TYR A 87 -13.74 0.83 -5.98
C TYR A 87 -12.96 -0.32 -5.33
N HIS A 88 -11.62 -0.28 -5.40
CA HIS A 88 -10.78 -1.31 -4.82
C HIS A 88 -10.94 -1.40 -3.30
N SER A 89 -10.90 -0.26 -2.60
CA SER A 89 -11.13 -0.20 -1.14
C SER A 89 -12.50 -0.75 -0.78
N SER A 90 -13.55 -0.34 -1.49
CA SER A 90 -14.91 -0.84 -1.28
C SER A 90 -15.01 -2.36 -1.47
N PHE A 91 -14.34 -2.90 -2.48
CA PHE A 91 -14.31 -4.34 -2.75
C PHE A 91 -13.54 -5.12 -1.67
N VAL A 92 -12.36 -4.63 -1.27
CA VAL A 92 -11.53 -5.26 -0.23
C VAL A 92 -12.27 -5.29 1.11
N LEU A 93 -12.91 -4.20 1.51
CA LEU A 93 -13.68 -4.12 2.75
C LEU A 93 -14.83 -5.14 2.75
N LYS A 94 -15.58 -5.23 1.65
CA LYS A 94 -16.65 -6.25 1.49
C LYS A 94 -16.10 -7.67 1.58
N LYS A 95 -14.97 -7.94 0.92
CA LYS A 95 -14.31 -9.26 0.95
C LYS A 95 -13.82 -9.62 2.36
N GLN A 96 -13.26 -8.66 3.10
CA GLN A 96 -12.82 -8.85 4.47
C GLN A 96 -14.00 -9.10 5.41
N ASP A 97 -15.11 -8.38 5.26
CA ASP A 97 -16.34 -8.59 6.03
C ASP A 97 -16.91 -10.00 5.81
N VAL A 98 -16.99 -10.46 4.55
CA VAL A 98 -17.39 -11.84 4.23
C VAL A 98 -16.45 -12.88 4.84
N LYS A 99 -15.13 -12.63 4.80
CA LYS A 99 -14.14 -13.55 5.39
C LYS A 99 -14.28 -13.62 6.91
N ARG A 100 -14.48 -12.48 7.58
CA ARG A 100 -14.71 -12.40 9.02
C ARG A 100 -15.96 -13.18 9.43
N ARG A 101 -17.11 -12.92 8.78
CA ARG A 101 -18.35 -13.67 9.06
C ARG A 101 -18.22 -15.19 8.86
N ARG A 102 -17.44 -15.62 7.87
CA ARG A 102 -17.14 -17.04 7.63
C ARG A 102 -16.20 -17.66 8.66
N ALA A 103 -15.39 -16.87 9.36
CA ALA A 103 -14.56 -17.33 10.45
C ALA A 103 -15.40 -17.45 11.73
N GLU A 104 -16.18 -16.41 12.06
CA GLU A 104 -17.13 -16.39 13.18
C GLU A 104 -18.12 -17.57 13.09
N ASN A 105 -18.71 -17.81 11.92
CA ASN A 105 -19.63 -18.95 11.73
C ASN A 105 -18.94 -20.33 11.85
N ARG A 106 -17.62 -20.43 11.66
CA ARG A 106 -16.90 -21.70 11.87
C ARG A 106 -16.59 -21.91 13.34
N GLU A 107 -16.15 -20.87 14.03
CA GLU A 107 -15.88 -20.90 15.47
C GLU A 107 -17.14 -21.27 16.26
N ILE A 108 -18.31 -20.71 15.90
CA ILE A 108 -19.60 -21.07 16.51
C ILE A 108 -19.97 -22.55 16.28
N ASN A 109 -19.68 -23.08 15.09
CA ASN A 109 -19.98 -24.47 14.78
C ASN A 109 -19.06 -25.44 15.54
N ASP A 110 -17.77 -25.13 15.65
CA ASP A 110 -16.80 -25.95 16.38
C ASP A 110 -17.05 -25.94 17.92
N GLU A 111 -17.56 -24.83 18.49
CA GLU A 111 -17.94 -24.77 19.92
C GLU A 111 -19.23 -25.55 20.25
N SER A 112 -20.10 -25.79 19.25
CA SER A 112 -21.38 -26.50 19.45
C SER A 112 -21.29 -28.02 19.40
N GLU A 113 -20.13 -28.58 19.04
CA GLU A 113 -19.91 -30.05 18.95
C GLU A 113 -19.30 -30.67 20.23
N ASP A 114 -19.02 -29.89 21.29
CA ASP A 114 -18.37 -30.37 22.53
C ASP A 114 -19.32 -30.57 23.74
N ASP A 115 -20.63 -30.34 23.61
CA ASP A 115 -21.61 -30.50 24.72
C ASP A 115 -22.53 -31.70 24.52
N GLY A 116 -22.00 -32.92 24.68
CA GLY A 116 -22.78 -34.13 24.44
C GLY A 116 -22.27 -35.42 25.05
N GLY A 117 -22.19 -35.50 26.39
CA GLY A 117 -21.98 -36.80 27.04
C GLY A 117 -21.85 -36.79 28.57
N VAL A 118 -22.83 -36.25 29.30
CA VAL A 118 -22.92 -36.48 30.75
C VAL A 118 -23.47 -37.89 31.00
N GLU A 119 -22.62 -38.71 31.61
CA GLU A 119 -22.88 -40.05 32.14
C GLU A 119 -24.00 -40.01 33.20
N PHE A 120 -25.03 -40.84 33.04
CA PHE A 120 -25.95 -41.18 34.13
C PHE A 120 -26.04 -42.70 34.23
N GLY A 121 -25.30 -43.24 35.18
CA GLY A 121 -25.55 -44.57 35.74
C GLY A 121 -26.34 -44.42 37.02
N GLU A 122 -27.48 -45.11 37.13
CA GLU A 122 -28.10 -45.46 38.40
C GLU A 122 -28.66 -46.89 38.26
N GLU A 123 -28.19 -47.79 39.13
CA GLU A 123 -28.79 -49.10 39.46
C GLU A 123 -29.85 -48.95 40.55
#